data_AF-A0A7S2HB07-F1
#
_entry.id   AF-A0A7S2HB07-F1
#
_cell.length_a   1.000
_cell.length_b   1.000
_cell.length_c   1.000
_cell.angle_alpha   90.00
_cell.angle_beta   90.00
_cell.angle_gamma   90.00
#
_symmetry.space_group_name_H-M   'P 1'
#
loop_
_entity.id
_entity.type
_entity.pdbx_description
1 polymer ?
#
loop_
_entity_poly.entity_id
_entity_poly.type
_entity_poly.pdbx_seq_one_letter_code
_entity_poly.pdbx_strand_id
1 'polypeptide(L)'
;SSLTPEKESQCTPPPPPHPPQQEEVSSHTHPQQQQQQQQSEKEGVTELKSALKAVMERTFQCGICLDTLNKPVTVPCGHNFCKGCIEGLFASEGRGACCPNCRFILPNQRTVGYQEN
;
A
#
# COMPACT_ATOMS: atom_id res chain seq x y z
N SER A 1 -3.46 48.98 -83.41
CA SER A 1 -4.40 49.21 -82.30
C SER A 1 -4.70 47.88 -81.62
N SER A 2 -4.69 47.91 -80.28
CA SER A 2 -5.33 46.94 -79.36
C SER A 2 -4.62 45.57 -79.22
N LEU A 3 -3.68 45.44 -78.26
CA LEU A 3 -3.89 45.01 -76.86
C LEU A 3 -4.13 43.50 -76.75
N THR A 4 -3.06 42.72 -76.56
CA THR A 4 -3.12 41.34 -76.05
C THR A 4 -2.81 41.35 -74.55
N PRO A 5 -3.68 40.78 -73.70
CA PRO A 5 -3.46 40.79 -72.26
C PRO A 5 -2.37 39.82 -71.83
N GLU A 6 -1.58 40.26 -70.87
CA GLU A 6 -0.55 39.53 -70.16
C GLU A 6 -1.18 38.36 -69.40
N LYS A 7 -0.77 37.13 -69.71
CA LYS A 7 -1.16 35.96 -68.93
C LYS A 7 -0.20 35.85 -67.74
N GLU A 8 -0.60 36.44 -66.62
CA GLU A 8 0.05 36.30 -65.33
C GLU A 8 0.31 34.82 -64.99
N SER A 9 1.56 34.51 -64.71
CA SER A 9 2.01 33.24 -64.16
C SER A 9 1.58 33.17 -62.69
N GLN A 10 0.37 32.68 -62.44
CA GLN A 10 -0.13 32.47 -61.08
C GLN A 10 0.55 31.24 -60.47
N CYS A 11 1.51 31.47 -59.58
CA CYS A 11 1.99 30.44 -58.65
C CYS A 11 0.86 30.09 -57.68
N THR A 12 0.35 28.85 -57.75
CA THR A 12 -0.64 28.36 -56.78
C THR A 12 0.10 27.77 -55.56
N PRO A 13 -0.36 28.02 -54.33
CA PRO A 13 0.23 27.43 -53.13
C PRO A 13 -0.06 25.93 -53.04
N PRO A 14 0.81 25.12 -52.43
CA PRO A 14 0.57 23.70 -52.24
C PRO A 14 -0.62 23.45 -51.29
N PRO A 15 -1.36 22.34 -51.45
CA PRO A 15 -2.47 22.00 -50.58
C PRO A 15 -2.00 21.74 -49.14
N PRO A 16 -2.84 21.99 -48.12
CA PRO A 16 -2.50 21.73 -46.73
C PRO A 16 -2.34 20.21 -46.48
N PRO A 17 -1.47 19.81 -45.52
CA PRO A 17 -1.35 18.41 -45.14
C PRO A 17 -2.68 17.91 -44.56
N HIS A 18 -3.09 16.72 -45.00
CA HIS A 18 -4.28 16.06 -44.49
C HIS A 18 -4.11 15.73 -42.99
N PRO A 19 -5.17 15.85 -42.17
CA PRO A 19 -5.13 15.37 -40.79
C PRO A 19 -4.96 13.84 -40.77
N PRO A 20 -4.28 13.28 -39.76
CA PRO A 20 -4.23 11.84 -39.58
C PRO A 20 -5.67 11.33 -39.44
N GLN A 21 -6.02 10.31 -40.22
CA GLN A 21 -7.30 9.64 -40.10
C GLN A 21 -7.43 9.17 -38.65
N GLN A 22 -8.44 9.69 -37.95
CA GLN A 22 -8.88 9.09 -36.70
C GLN A 22 -9.39 7.72 -37.09
N GLU A 23 -8.59 6.68 -36.82
CA GLU A 23 -9.12 5.34 -36.68
C GLU A 23 -10.30 5.46 -35.73
N GLU A 24 -11.50 5.18 -36.23
CA GLU A 24 -12.66 5.06 -35.37
C GLU A 24 -12.28 4.10 -34.24
N VAL A 25 -12.15 4.63 -33.03
CA VAL A 25 -12.17 3.83 -31.81
C VAL A 25 -13.58 3.25 -31.75
N SER A 26 -13.75 2.18 -32.52
CA SER A 26 -14.90 1.30 -32.44
C SER A 26 -14.96 0.90 -30.98
N SER A 27 -16.09 1.20 -30.35
CA SER A 27 -16.39 1.03 -28.93
C SER A 27 -16.51 -0.45 -28.54
N HIS A 28 -15.75 -1.32 -29.19
CA HIS A 28 -15.73 -2.75 -29.05
C HIS A 28 -14.34 -3.16 -28.56
N THR A 29 -13.94 -2.68 -27.39
CA THR A 29 -12.97 -3.42 -26.59
C THR A 29 -13.61 -4.79 -26.31
N HIS A 30 -12.99 -5.83 -26.88
CA HIS A 30 -13.44 -7.20 -26.74
C HIS A 30 -13.62 -7.51 -25.23
N PRO A 31 -14.77 -8.03 -24.76
CA PRO A 31 -14.99 -8.30 -23.33
C PRO A 31 -13.91 -9.19 -22.70
N GLN A 32 -13.19 -9.95 -23.54
CA GLN A 32 -12.06 -10.78 -23.15
C GLN A 32 -10.76 -10.01 -22.86
N GLN A 33 -10.51 -8.88 -23.53
CA GLN A 33 -9.29 -8.09 -23.34
C GLN A 33 -9.38 -7.20 -22.09
N GLN A 34 -10.57 -6.68 -21.78
CA GLN A 34 -10.81 -5.93 -20.54
C GLN A 34 -10.77 -6.84 -19.29
N GLN A 35 -11.12 -8.12 -19.43
CA GLN A 35 -11.05 -9.10 -18.35
C GLN A 35 -9.60 -9.50 -18.03
N GLN A 36 -8.69 -9.46 -19.01
CA GLN A 36 -7.28 -9.80 -18.85
C GLN A 36 -6.46 -8.69 -18.16
N GLN A 37 -6.75 -7.40 -18.43
CA GLN A 37 -6.14 -6.28 -17.67
C GLN A 37 -6.56 -6.27 -16.20
N GLN A 38 -7.85 -6.50 -15.93
CA GLN A 38 -8.37 -6.64 -14.56
C GLN A 38 -7.77 -7.86 -13.82
N GLN A 39 -7.25 -8.87 -14.54
CA GLN A 39 -6.51 -10.03 -13.99
C GLN A 39 -5.09 -9.70 -13.57
N SER A 40 -4.33 -8.99 -14.39
CA SER A 40 -2.98 -8.58 -14.01
C SER A 40 -2.94 -7.61 -12.82
N GLU A 41 -3.94 -6.73 -12.68
CA GLU A 41 -3.98 -5.77 -11.58
C GLU A 41 -4.34 -6.42 -10.24
N LYS A 42 -5.25 -7.41 -10.22
CA LYS A 42 -5.60 -8.12 -8.98
C LYS A 42 -4.50 -9.06 -8.49
N GLU A 43 -3.71 -9.64 -9.38
CA GLU A 43 -2.59 -10.52 -9.03
C GLU A 43 -1.45 -9.74 -8.35
N GLY A 44 -1.06 -8.58 -8.89
CA GLY A 44 -0.07 -7.70 -8.26
C GLY A 44 -0.53 -7.16 -6.89
N VAL A 45 -1.83 -6.87 -6.74
CA VAL A 45 -2.43 -6.42 -5.47
C VAL A 45 -2.49 -7.54 -4.43
N THR A 46 -2.69 -8.80 -4.83
CA THR A 46 -2.71 -9.94 -3.89
C THR A 46 -1.34 -10.23 -3.28
N GLU A 47 -0.26 -10.07 -4.04
CA GLU A 47 1.10 -10.30 -3.55
C GLU A 47 1.53 -9.25 -2.52
N LEU A 48 1.26 -7.96 -2.81
CA LEU A 48 1.52 -6.87 -1.87
C LEU A 48 0.67 -6.99 -0.59
N LYS A 49 -0.61 -7.38 -0.72
CA LYS A 49 -1.48 -7.65 0.43
C LYS A 49 -0.97 -8.80 1.29
N SER A 50 -0.49 -9.88 0.67
CA SER A 50 0.08 -11.02 1.38
C SER A 50 1.34 -10.64 2.14
N ALA A 51 2.25 -9.88 1.50
CA ALA A 51 3.45 -9.38 2.14
C ALA A 51 3.13 -8.43 3.32
N LEU A 52 2.17 -7.51 3.15
CA LEU A 52 1.71 -6.63 4.21
C LEU A 52 1.09 -7.42 5.39
N LYS A 53 0.26 -8.42 5.09
CA LYS A 53 -0.31 -9.31 6.11
C LYS A 53 0.76 -10.04 6.89
N ALA A 54 1.78 -10.59 6.21
CA ALA A 54 2.88 -11.30 6.86
C ALA A 54 3.76 -10.39 7.74
N VAL A 55 3.86 -9.09 7.40
CA VAL A 55 4.51 -8.09 8.25
C VAL A 55 3.62 -7.79 9.46
N MET A 56 2.33 -7.52 9.22
CA MET A 56 1.33 -7.23 10.26
C MET A 56 1.25 -8.34 11.32
N GLU A 57 1.17 -9.60 10.89
CA GLU A 57 1.12 -10.76 11.80
C GLU A 57 2.35 -10.85 12.69
N ARG A 58 3.53 -10.48 12.18
CA ARG A 58 4.76 -10.47 12.99
C ARG A 58 4.86 -9.26 13.89
N THR A 59 4.37 -8.09 13.47
CA THR A 59 4.43 -6.86 14.27
C THR A 59 3.39 -6.81 15.39
N PHE A 60 2.27 -7.53 15.24
CA PHE A 60 1.17 -7.54 16.21
C PHE A 60 1.02 -8.87 16.97
N GLN A 61 2.08 -9.67 17.09
CA GLN A 61 2.07 -10.90 17.86
C GLN A 61 2.57 -10.67 19.29
N CYS A 62 1.87 -11.23 20.28
CA CYS A 62 2.30 -11.21 21.66
C CYS A 62 3.42 -12.24 21.91
N GLY A 63 4.57 -11.80 22.43
CA GLY A 63 5.67 -12.72 22.79
C GLY A 63 5.41 -13.64 24.00
N ILE A 64 4.21 -13.60 24.60
CA ILE A 64 3.82 -14.46 25.73
C ILE A 64 2.83 -15.54 25.28
N CYS A 65 1.69 -15.15 24.70
CA CYS A 65 0.67 -16.11 24.24
C CYS A 65 0.84 -16.52 22.76
N LEU A 66 1.74 -15.88 22.01
CA LEU A 66 2.00 -16.13 20.59
C LEU A 66 0.81 -15.86 19.64
N ASP A 67 -0.24 -15.23 20.14
CA ASP A 67 -1.40 -14.78 19.37
C ASP A 67 -1.32 -13.29 19.04
N THR A 68 -2.24 -12.82 18.18
CA THR A 68 -2.47 -11.40 17.93
C THR A 68 -2.70 -10.64 19.25
N LEU A 69 -2.06 -9.49 19.39
CA LEU A 69 -2.14 -8.64 20.57
C LEU A 69 -3.58 -8.22 20.87
N ASN A 70 -4.06 -8.60 22.06
CA ASN A 70 -5.33 -8.13 22.61
C ASN A 70 -5.07 -7.07 23.69
N LYS A 71 -5.56 -5.85 23.48
CA LYS A 71 -5.27 -4.67 24.33
C LYS A 71 -3.75 -4.53 24.55
N PRO A 72 -2.98 -4.19 23.50
CA PRO A 72 -1.52 -4.14 23.58
C PRO A 72 -1.05 -3.15 24.63
N VAL A 73 -0.02 -3.52 25.37
CA VAL A 73 0.71 -2.65 26.29
C VAL A 73 2.17 -2.61 25.86
N THR A 74 2.67 -1.41 25.61
CA THR A 74 4.09 -1.17 25.34
C THR A 74 4.85 -1.07 26.65
N VAL A 75 5.76 -2.00 26.89
CA VAL A 75 6.67 -1.91 28.04
C VAL A 75 7.85 -0.97 27.75
N PRO A 76 8.60 -0.48 28.76
CA PRO A 76 9.65 0.53 28.56
C PRO A 76 10.76 0.14 27.57
N CYS A 77 10.97 -1.16 27.32
CA CYS A 77 11.91 -1.61 26.30
C CYS A 77 11.36 -1.56 24.87
N GLY A 78 10.13 -1.08 24.66
CA GLY A 78 9.49 -0.94 23.34
C GLY A 78 8.78 -2.18 22.80
N HIS A 79 8.72 -3.28 23.56
CA HIS A 79 7.99 -4.48 23.14
C HIS A 79 6.52 -4.43 23.58
N ASN A 80 5.65 -5.09 22.81
CA ASN A 80 4.22 -5.09 23.02
C ASN A 80 3.73 -6.46 23.49
N PHE A 81 2.84 -6.46 24.47
CA PHE A 81 2.21 -7.68 25.00
C PHE A 81 0.72 -7.45 25.24
N CYS A 82 -0.07 -8.52 25.28
CA CYS A 82 -1.47 -8.41 25.72
C CYS A 82 -1.50 -7.93 27.17
N LYS A 83 -2.43 -7.02 27.51
CA LYS A 83 -2.61 -6.52 28.88
C LYS A 83 -2.69 -7.66 29.91
N GLY A 84 -3.51 -8.68 29.65
CA GLY A 84 -3.64 -9.83 30.55
C GLY A 84 -2.35 -10.64 30.70
N CYS A 85 -1.58 -10.78 29.61
CA CYS A 85 -0.31 -11.52 29.64
C CYS A 85 0.76 -10.81 30.47
N ILE A 86 0.90 -9.49 30.31
CA ILE A 86 1.90 -8.74 31.06
C ILE A 86 1.52 -8.61 32.54
N GLU A 87 0.23 -8.48 32.84
CA GLU A 87 -0.29 -8.50 34.22
C GLU A 87 -0.04 -9.85 34.90
N GLY A 88 -0.26 -10.95 34.17
CA GLY A 88 0.08 -12.30 34.63
C GLY A 88 1.57 -12.46 34.92
N LEU A 89 2.45 -11.96 34.04
CA LEU A 89 3.90 -12.00 34.24
C LEU A 89 4.31 -11.26 35.53
N PHE A 90 3.79 -10.05 35.76
CA PHE A 90 4.08 -9.30 36.99
C PHE A 90 3.52 -9.99 38.24
N ALA A 91 2.37 -10.66 38.13
CA ALA A 91 1.79 -11.42 39.24
C ALA A 91 2.61 -12.67 39.58
N SER A 92 3.22 -13.34 38.59
CA SER A 92 4.03 -14.55 38.81
C SER A 92 5.46 -14.25 39.25
N GLU A 93 6.11 -13.24 38.67
CA GLU A 93 7.55 -12.97 38.89
C GLU A 93 7.81 -11.84 39.91
N GLY A 94 6.82 -10.98 40.19
CA GLY A 94 6.93 -9.92 41.19
C GLY A 94 7.94 -8.81 40.83
N ARG A 95 8.79 -8.43 41.78
CA ARG A 95 9.85 -7.41 41.57
C ARG A 95 11.03 -8.06 40.83
N GLY A 96 11.16 -7.78 39.54
CA GLY A 96 12.26 -8.31 38.71
C GLY A 96 11.81 -9.02 37.44
N ALA A 97 10.52 -8.92 37.07
CA ALA A 97 10.03 -9.49 35.83
C ALA A 97 10.85 -9.01 34.62
N CYS A 98 11.17 -9.92 33.71
CA CYS A 98 11.99 -9.62 32.54
C CYS A 98 11.15 -9.68 31.27
N CYS A 99 11.42 -8.77 30.33
CA CYS A 99 10.78 -8.80 29.02
C CYS A 99 11.11 -10.14 28.31
N PRO A 100 10.11 -10.94 27.89
CA PRO A 100 10.37 -12.21 27.20
C PRO A 100 11.17 -12.06 25.89
N ASN A 101 11.03 -10.93 25.20
CA ASN A 101 11.65 -10.70 23.89
C ASN A 101 13.12 -10.25 23.99
N CYS A 102 13.49 -9.46 25.00
CA CYS A 102 14.84 -8.86 25.09
C CYS A 102 15.50 -8.93 26.46
N ARG A 103 14.85 -9.56 27.45
CA ARG A 103 15.31 -9.70 28.84
C ARG A 103 15.59 -8.40 29.58
N PHE A 104 15.06 -7.27 29.11
CA PHE A 104 15.07 -6.01 29.85
C PHE A 104 14.26 -6.16 31.15
N ILE A 105 14.80 -5.68 32.27
CA ILE A 105 14.12 -5.72 33.57
C ILE A 105 12.97 -4.72 33.55
N LEU A 106 11.76 -5.21 33.69
CA LEU A 106 10.55 -4.41 33.66
C LEU A 106 10.33 -3.77 35.05
N PRO A 107 10.03 -2.46 35.09
CA PRO A 107 9.60 -1.85 36.33
C PRO A 107 8.17 -2.34 36.63
N ASN A 108 7.85 -2.54 37.91
CA ASN A 108 6.59 -3.14 38.32
C ASN A 108 5.34 -2.50 37.66
N GLN A 109 4.24 -3.24 37.63
CA GLN A 109 2.94 -2.84 37.08
C GLN A 109 2.49 -1.40 37.41
N ARG A 110 2.83 -0.87 38.60
CA ARG A 110 2.46 0.49 39.02
C ARG A 110 3.09 1.63 38.20
N THR A 111 4.19 1.35 37.49
CA THR A 111 4.93 2.37 36.72
C THR A 111 4.77 2.24 35.22
N VAL A 112 4.25 1.10 34.73
CA VAL A 112 3.97 0.94 33.30
C VAL A 112 2.65 1.63 33.03
N GLY A 113 2.72 2.88 32.54
CA GLY A 113 1.54 3.63 32.15
C GLY A 113 0.78 2.85 31.07
N TYR A 114 -0.41 2.35 31.41
CA TYR A 114 -1.34 1.81 30.44
C TYR A 114 -1.77 2.96 29.53
N GLN A 115 -1.19 3.06 28.33
CA GLN A 115 -1.76 3.94 27.31
C GLN A 115 -2.98 3.20 26.75
N GLU A 116 -4.14 3.49 27.33
CA GLU A 116 -5.42 3.21 26.67
C GLU A 116 -5.52 4.17 25.49
N ASN A 117 -5.43 3.62 24.27
CA ASN A 117 -5.63 4.35 23.03
C ASN A 117 -6.84 3.77 22.29
#